data_AF-A0A7V8YVS4-F1
#
_entry.id   AF-A0A7V8YVS4-F1
#
_cell.length_a   1.000
_cell.length_b   1.000
_cell.length_c   1.000
_cell.angle_alpha   90.00
_cell.angle_beta   90.00
_cell.angle_gamma   90.00
#
_symmetry.space_group_name_H-M   'P 1'
#
loop_
_entity.id
_entity.type
_entity.pdbx_description
1 polymer ?
#
loop_
_entity_poly.entity_id
_entity_poly.type
_entity_poly.pdbx_seq_one_letter_code
_entity_poly.pdbx_strand_id
1 'polypeptide(L)'
;MLVLRVLPSERLSVTRAIGLAVGIVGVGVVTGINPDGGWIAVAGALAVVASSLAYASAGVYGQIAVSGTAGPVLATGSMLVGGLILLPFALFQLPAQLPGWETTASVLALSLLGTAFAQLVLFRTLALYGSARLSLVTYLMPGFALGYGALILDEEITASTLIGGALILVGVALASGTARWPRRTTAPVRP
;
A
#
# COMPACT_ATOMS: atom_id res chain seq x y z
N MET A 1 -19.01 -23.59 -1.74
CA MET A 1 -19.96 -22.73 -0.99
C MET A 1 -19.37 -21.96 0.20
N LEU A 2 -18.08 -22.12 0.56
CA LEU A 2 -17.45 -21.40 1.68
C LEU A 2 -16.93 -19.99 1.35
N VAL A 3 -16.72 -19.67 0.07
CA VAL A 3 -16.18 -18.36 -0.38
C VAL A 3 -17.21 -17.22 -0.30
N LEU A 4 -18.52 -17.53 -0.35
CA LEU A 4 -19.60 -16.53 -0.31
C LEU A 4 -19.93 -16.00 1.10
N ARG A 5 -19.21 -16.44 2.15
CA ARG A 5 -19.42 -16.00 3.54
C ARG A 5 -18.33 -15.09 4.10
N VAL A 6 -17.36 -14.67 3.27
CA VAL A 6 -16.12 -14.08 3.76
C VAL A 6 -16.21 -12.58 4.10
N LEU A 7 -17.10 -11.79 3.50
CA LEU A 7 -17.47 -10.47 4.04
C LEU A 7 -18.93 -10.15 3.69
N PRO A 8 -19.85 -10.03 4.66
CA PRO A 8 -21.16 -9.47 4.42
C PRO A 8 -21.02 -8.03 3.93
N SER A 9 -21.08 -7.86 2.61
CA SER A 9 -21.52 -6.62 1.95
C SER A 9 -20.87 -5.33 2.43
N GLU A 10 -19.57 -5.13 2.24
CA GLU A 10 -19.14 -3.80 1.83
C GLU A 10 -19.54 -3.64 0.36
N ARG A 11 -20.82 -3.32 0.13
CA ARG A 11 -21.28 -2.94 -1.21
C ARG A 11 -20.33 -1.85 -1.70
N LEU A 12 -19.71 -2.06 -2.86
CA LEU A 12 -18.93 -1.03 -3.54
C LEU A 12 -19.86 0.17 -3.72
N SER A 13 -19.73 1.14 -2.81
CA SER A 13 -20.41 2.41 -2.92
C SER A 13 -19.91 3.06 -4.21
N VAL A 14 -20.81 3.72 -4.94
CA VAL A 14 -20.45 4.52 -6.12
C VAL A 14 -19.31 5.49 -5.78
N THR A 15 -19.31 6.07 -4.59
CA THR A 15 -18.23 6.95 -4.10
C THR A 15 -16.88 6.22 -4.01
N ARG A 16 -16.87 4.95 -3.57
CA ARG A 16 -15.63 4.17 -3.48
C ARG A 16 -15.09 3.79 -4.86
N ALA A 17 -15.98 3.42 -5.78
CA ALA A 17 -15.61 3.14 -7.17
C ALA A 17 -15.05 4.40 -7.86
N ILE A 18 -15.68 5.56 -7.66
CA ILE A 18 -15.17 6.85 -8.15
C ILE A 18 -13.81 7.15 -7.53
N GLY A 19 -13.65 6.98 -6.21
CA GLY A 19 -12.36 7.20 -5.54
C GLY A 19 -11.25 6.32 -6.11
N LEU A 20 -11.52 5.03 -6.34
CA LEU A 20 -10.57 4.12 -6.97
C LEU A 20 -10.21 4.58 -8.39
N ALA A 21 -11.19 4.96 -9.21
CA ALA A 21 -10.95 5.45 -10.57
C ALA A 21 -10.10 6.73 -10.57
N VAL A 22 -10.41 7.69 -9.70
CA VAL A 22 -9.64 8.94 -9.55
C VAL A 22 -8.19 8.65 -9.13
N GLY A 23 -7.99 7.72 -8.18
CA GLY A 23 -6.65 7.31 -7.76
C GLY A 23 -5.85 6.66 -8.90
N ILE A 24 -6.47 5.79 -9.69
CA ILE A 24 -5.83 5.16 -10.86
C ILE A 24 -5.43 6.21 -11.91
N VAL A 25 -6.31 7.18 -12.20
CA VAL A 25 -5.99 8.28 -13.11
C VAL A 25 -4.80 9.09 -12.57
N GLY A 26 -4.78 9.37 -11.25
CA GLY A 26 -3.67 10.06 -10.60
C GLY A 26 -2.34 9.33 -10.77
N VAL A 27 -2.31 8.01 -10.60
CA VAL A 27 -1.11 7.19 -10.86
C VAL A 27 -0.66 7.33 -12.31
N GLY A 28 -1.57 7.23 -13.28
CA GLY A 28 -1.24 7.38 -14.70
C GLY A 28 -0.67 8.76 -15.05
N VAL A 29 -1.13 9.81 -14.38
CA VAL A 29 -0.58 11.17 -14.53
C VAL A 29 0.84 11.27 -13.98
N VAL A 30 1.13 10.64 -12.83
CA VAL A 30 2.49 10.64 -12.24
C VAL A 30 3.46 9.80 -13.06
N THR A 31 3.07 8.60 -13.48
CA THR A 31 3.97 7.68 -14.17
C THR A 31 4.25 8.06 -15.63
N GLY A 32 3.37 8.88 -16.23
CA GLY A 32 3.34 9.09 -17.67
C GLY A 32 2.83 7.84 -18.39
N ILE A 33 1.88 8.00 -19.30
CA ILE A 33 1.44 6.88 -20.15
C ILE A 33 2.44 6.81 -21.30
N ASN A 34 3.34 5.83 -21.27
CA ASN A 34 4.30 5.59 -22.34
C ASN A 34 3.90 4.31 -23.11
N PRO A 35 3.15 4.43 -24.23
CA PRO A 35 2.58 3.29 -24.94
C PRO A 35 3.62 2.45 -25.72
N ASP A 36 4.88 2.88 -25.80
CA ASP A 36 5.89 2.28 -26.68
C ASP A 36 6.60 1.02 -26.10
N GLY A 37 6.21 0.56 -24.91
CA GLY A 37 6.96 -0.45 -24.15
C GLY A 37 6.87 -1.92 -24.62
N GLY A 38 6.17 -2.20 -25.72
CA GLY A 38 6.07 -3.53 -26.32
C GLY A 38 5.54 -4.64 -25.38
N TRP A 39 5.85 -5.90 -25.67
CA TRP A 39 5.38 -7.06 -24.89
C TRP A 39 5.87 -7.06 -23.43
N ILE A 40 7.08 -6.54 -23.18
CA ILE A 40 7.67 -6.49 -21.83
C ILE A 40 6.86 -5.56 -20.92
N ALA A 41 6.40 -4.41 -21.44
CA ALA A 41 5.53 -3.51 -20.68
C ALA A 41 4.18 -4.15 -20.35
N VAL A 42 3.61 -4.93 -21.27
CA VAL A 42 2.37 -5.69 -21.01
C VAL A 42 2.59 -6.74 -19.93
N ALA A 43 3.67 -7.51 -20.00
CA ALA A 43 4.03 -8.49 -18.98
C ALA A 43 4.26 -7.83 -17.61
N GLY A 44 4.93 -6.67 -17.58
CA GLY A 44 5.12 -5.87 -16.37
C GLY A 44 3.80 -5.37 -15.78
N ALA A 45 2.88 -4.87 -16.61
CA ALA A 45 1.56 -4.43 -16.18
C ALA A 45 0.74 -5.59 -15.58
N LEU A 46 0.75 -6.76 -16.22
CA LEU A 46 0.10 -7.96 -15.69
C LEU A 46 0.73 -8.42 -14.37
N ALA A 47 2.06 -8.32 -14.23
CA ALA A 47 2.74 -8.61 -12.98
C ALA A 47 2.32 -7.66 -11.85
N VAL A 48 2.15 -6.36 -12.12
CA VAL A 48 1.64 -5.38 -11.15
C VAL A 48 0.20 -5.69 -10.75
N VAL A 49 -0.65 -6.09 -11.69
CA VAL A 49 -2.03 -6.51 -11.40
C VAL A 49 -2.05 -7.77 -10.53
N ALA A 50 -1.25 -8.78 -10.87
CA ALA A 50 -1.12 -10.00 -10.08
C ALA A 50 -0.60 -9.71 -8.66
N SER A 51 0.38 -8.82 -8.53
CA SER A 51 0.92 -8.36 -7.25
C SER A 51 -0.14 -7.65 -6.41
N SER A 52 -0.94 -6.78 -7.04
CA SER A 52 -2.05 -6.08 -6.37
C SER A 52 -3.11 -7.06 -5.84
N LEU A 53 -3.43 -8.09 -6.62
CA LEU A 53 -4.38 -9.14 -6.21
C LEU A 53 -3.81 -9.99 -5.05
N ALA A 54 -2.52 -10.34 -5.11
CA ALA A 54 -1.85 -11.03 -4.03
C ALA A 54 -1.86 -10.21 -2.73
N TYR A 55 -1.58 -8.91 -2.82
CA TYR A 55 -1.60 -7.99 -1.68
C TYR A 55 -3.00 -7.86 -1.06
N ALA A 56 -4.03 -7.67 -1.89
CA ALA A 56 -5.43 -7.62 -1.43
C ALA A 56 -5.84 -8.95 -0.76
N SER A 57 -5.48 -10.08 -1.37
CA SER A 57 -5.76 -11.41 -0.83
C SER A 57 -5.07 -11.65 0.51
N ALA A 58 -3.80 -11.23 0.65
CA ALA A 58 -3.06 -11.31 1.91
C ALA A 58 -3.72 -10.46 3.02
N GLY A 59 -4.21 -9.26 2.68
CA GLY A 59 -4.95 -8.42 3.62
C GLY A 59 -6.25 -9.07 4.11
N VAL A 60 -7.03 -9.66 3.20
CA VAL A 60 -8.26 -10.40 3.54
C VAL A 60 -7.95 -11.65 4.37
N TYR A 61 -6.94 -12.42 3.97
CA TYR A 61 -6.47 -13.59 4.72
C TYR A 61 -6.03 -13.21 6.14
N GLY A 62 -5.26 -12.13 6.29
CA GLY A 62 -4.82 -11.62 7.59
C GLY A 62 -5.99 -11.28 8.52
N GLN A 63 -7.08 -10.72 7.98
CA GLN A 63 -8.27 -10.38 8.76
C GLN A 63 -9.08 -11.60 9.23
N ILE A 64 -9.12 -12.67 8.44
CA ILE A 64 -10.00 -13.82 8.70
C ILE A 64 -9.29 -14.95 9.41
N ALA A 65 -8.09 -15.31 8.95
CA ALA A 65 -7.41 -16.53 9.35
C ALA A 65 -6.44 -16.31 10.53
N VAL A 66 -6.00 -15.07 10.76
CA VAL A 66 -4.85 -14.81 11.65
C VAL A 66 -5.06 -13.62 12.59
N SER A 67 -6.31 -13.19 12.76
CA SER A 67 -6.70 -12.07 13.63
C SER A 67 -6.41 -12.28 15.12
N GLY A 68 -6.21 -13.54 15.56
CA GLY A 68 -5.85 -13.89 16.94
C GLY A 68 -4.34 -14.01 17.20
N THR A 69 -3.49 -13.83 16.18
CA THR A 69 -2.04 -13.95 16.33
C THR A 69 -1.41 -12.57 16.54
N ALA A 70 -0.41 -12.50 17.43
CA ALA A 70 0.31 -11.25 17.68
C ALA A 70 0.96 -10.72 16.39
N GLY A 71 0.77 -9.43 16.10
CA GLY A 71 1.31 -8.77 14.90
C GLY A 71 2.82 -9.02 14.64
N PRO A 72 3.70 -8.92 15.64
CA PRO A 72 5.13 -9.21 15.47
C PRO A 72 5.43 -10.65 15.02
N VAL A 73 4.62 -11.63 15.45
CA VAL A 73 4.77 -13.04 15.04
C VAL A 73 4.39 -13.18 13.57
N LEU A 74 3.29 -12.54 13.15
CA LEU A 74 2.85 -12.53 11.75
C LEU A 74 3.86 -11.85 10.83
N ALA A 75 4.39 -10.68 11.22
CA ALA A 75 5.41 -10.00 10.45
C ALA A 75 6.67 -10.84 10.32
N THR A 76 7.21 -11.34 11.42
CA THR A 76 8.42 -12.19 11.39
C THR A 76 8.22 -13.43 10.52
N GLY A 77 7.11 -14.15 10.70
CA GLY A 77 6.81 -15.35 9.91
C GLY A 77 6.65 -15.06 8.43
N SER A 78 5.88 -14.03 8.06
CA SER A 78 5.68 -13.64 6.66
C SER A 78 6.96 -13.15 5.98
N MET A 79 7.81 -12.41 6.70
CA MET A 79 9.11 -11.95 6.18
C MET A 79 10.11 -13.10 5.99
N LEU A 80 10.17 -14.05 6.93
CA LEU A 80 11.03 -15.22 6.81
C LEU A 80 10.60 -16.12 5.64
N VAL A 81 9.30 -16.43 5.55
CA VAL A 81 8.76 -17.24 4.45
C VAL A 81 8.92 -16.51 3.12
N GLY A 82 8.64 -15.21 3.05
CA GLY A 82 8.85 -14.40 1.85
C GLY A 82 10.32 -14.39 1.42
N GLY A 83 11.24 -14.23 2.37
CA GLY A 83 12.68 -14.30 2.13
C GLY A 83 13.11 -15.66 1.61
N LEU A 84 12.62 -16.76 2.19
CA LEU A 84 12.90 -18.12 1.72
C LEU A 84 12.35 -18.39 0.32
N ILE A 85 11.16 -17.89 0.00
CA ILE A 85 10.55 -18.00 -1.34
C ILE A 85 11.38 -17.22 -2.36
N LEU A 86 11.86 -16.02 -2.01
CA LEU A 86 12.67 -15.18 -2.89
C LEU A 86 14.13 -15.63 -3.00
N LEU A 87 14.66 -16.36 -2.01
CA LEU A 87 16.04 -16.83 -1.96
C LEU A 87 16.50 -17.53 -3.25
N PRO A 88 15.80 -18.54 -3.81
CA PRO A 88 16.23 -19.18 -5.05
C PRO A 88 16.30 -18.19 -6.22
N PHE A 89 15.34 -17.27 -6.35
CA PHE A 89 15.36 -16.25 -7.41
C PHE A 89 16.53 -15.29 -7.25
N ALA A 90 16.84 -14.89 -6.01
CA ALA A 90 18.00 -14.08 -5.71
C ALA A 90 19.30 -14.80 -6.11
N LEU A 91 19.38 -16.13 -5.90
CA LEU A 91 20.54 -16.93 -6.31
C LEU A 91 20.71 -17.01 -7.84
N PHE A 92 19.63 -16.98 -8.62
CA PHE A 92 19.70 -16.96 -10.08
C PHE A 92 20.06 -15.58 -10.66
N GLN A 93 19.86 -14.50 -9.88
CA GLN A 93 20.11 -13.12 -10.30
C GLN A 93 21.29 -12.50 -9.53
N LEU A 94 22.29 -13.29 -9.15
CA LEU A 94 23.47 -12.76 -8.45
C LEU A 94 24.14 -11.66 -9.29
N PRO A 95 24.48 -10.51 -8.69
CA PRO A 95 25.25 -9.49 -9.40
C PRO A 95 26.64 -10.03 -9.72
N ALA A 96 27.16 -9.66 -10.89
CA ALA A 96 28.50 -10.07 -11.36
C ALA A 96 29.64 -9.53 -10.48
N GLN A 97 29.36 -8.49 -9.67
CA GLN A 97 30.29 -7.86 -8.75
C GLN A 97 29.61 -7.68 -7.39
N LEU A 98 30.38 -7.83 -6.32
CA LEU A 98 29.86 -7.57 -4.98
C LEU A 98 29.47 -6.09 -4.85
N PRO A 99 28.28 -5.78 -4.33
CA PRO A 99 27.86 -4.40 -4.13
C PRO A 99 28.81 -3.68 -3.17
N GLY A 100 29.02 -2.39 -3.42
CA GLY A 100 29.86 -1.54 -2.56
C GLY A 100 29.29 -1.36 -1.15
N TRP A 101 30.10 -0.77 -0.28
CA TRP A 101 29.70 -0.46 1.11
C TRP A 101 28.44 0.42 1.16
N GLU A 102 28.33 1.42 0.29
CA GLU A 102 27.18 2.34 0.26
C GLU A 102 25.86 1.63 -0.10
N THR A 103 25.87 0.78 -1.12
CA THR A 103 24.70 -0.01 -1.51
C THR A 103 24.27 -0.96 -0.39
N THR A 104 25.25 -1.62 0.23
CA THR A 104 25.00 -2.55 1.34
C THR A 104 24.44 -1.82 2.56
N ALA A 105 25.02 -0.68 2.93
CA ALA A 105 24.53 0.17 4.02
C ALA A 105 23.11 0.69 3.75
N SER A 106 22.80 1.08 2.51
CA SER A 106 21.47 1.54 2.11
C SER A 106 20.41 0.43 2.23
N VAL A 107 20.73 -0.79 1.77
CA VAL A 107 19.84 -1.95 1.90
C VAL A 107 19.63 -2.33 3.36
N LEU A 108 20.69 -2.29 4.18
CA LEU A 108 20.59 -2.55 5.62
C LEU A 108 19.75 -1.49 6.33
N ALA A 109 19.93 -0.20 6.01
CA ALA A 109 19.13 0.88 6.56
C ALA A 109 17.65 0.72 6.20
N LEU A 110 17.33 0.42 4.93
CA LEU A 110 15.96 0.18 4.48
C LEU A 110 15.33 -1.04 5.18
N SER A 111 16.09 -2.12 5.34
CA SER A 111 15.60 -3.35 5.96
C SER A 111 15.35 -3.16 7.47
N LEU A 112 16.30 -2.55 8.18
CA LEU A 112 16.21 -2.38 9.63
C LEU A 112 15.28 -1.24 10.03
N LEU A 113 15.43 -0.07 9.42
CA LEU A 113 14.65 1.13 9.79
C LEU A 113 13.31 1.16 9.04
N GLY A 114 13.36 1.00 7.72
CA GLY A 114 12.18 1.11 6.86
C GLY A 114 11.22 -0.07 6.98
N THR A 115 11.69 -1.24 7.42
CA THR A 115 10.87 -2.45 7.49
C THR A 115 10.71 -2.96 8.91
N ALA A 116 11.77 -3.47 9.55
CA ALA A 116 11.66 -4.10 10.87
C ALA A 116 11.18 -3.12 11.96
N PHE A 117 11.85 -1.97 12.09
CA PHE A 117 11.48 -0.96 13.07
C PHE A 117 10.11 -0.34 12.76
N ALA A 118 9.84 0.00 11.50
CA ALA A 118 8.55 0.54 11.07
C ALA A 118 7.39 -0.40 11.38
N GLN A 119 7.55 -1.73 11.19
CA GLN A 119 6.53 -2.71 11.55
C GLN A 119 6.25 -2.78 13.05
N LEU A 120 7.28 -2.67 13.90
CA LEU A 120 7.08 -2.61 15.36
C LEU A 120 6.27 -1.37 15.75
N VAL A 121 6.59 -0.22 15.16
CA VAL A 121 5.82 1.02 15.35
C VAL A 121 4.38 0.85 14.83
N LEU A 122 4.20 0.23 13.65
CA LEU A 122 2.90 -0.02 13.05
C LEU A 122 2.00 -0.83 13.99
N PHE A 123 2.50 -1.94 14.53
CA PHE A 123 1.73 -2.79 15.45
C PHE A 123 1.47 -2.11 16.79
N ARG A 124 2.44 -1.34 17.30
CA ARG A 124 2.25 -0.56 18.54
C ARG A 124 1.17 0.50 18.35
N THR A 125 1.21 1.24 17.25
CA THR A 125 0.20 2.25 16.90
C THR A 125 -1.17 1.60 16.67
N LEU A 126 -1.21 0.44 16.01
CA LEU A 126 -2.44 -0.33 15.83
C LEU A 126 -3.06 -0.73 17.18
N ALA A 127 -2.25 -1.21 18.11
CA ALA A 127 -2.72 -1.61 19.44
C ALA A 127 -3.18 -0.42 20.30
N LEU A 128 -2.52 0.74 20.19
CA LEU A 128 -2.85 1.94 20.99
C LEU A 128 -4.02 2.75 20.44
N TYR A 129 -4.15 2.82 19.10
CA TYR A 129 -5.02 3.79 18.43
C TYR A 129 -6.04 3.17 17.48
N GLY A 130 -5.95 1.86 17.24
CA GLY A 130 -6.86 1.13 16.36
C GLY A 130 -6.62 1.38 14.87
N SER A 131 -7.28 0.56 14.05
CA SER A 131 -7.14 0.56 12.59
C SER A 131 -7.56 1.88 11.93
N ALA A 132 -8.58 2.56 12.47
CA ALA A 132 -9.11 3.79 11.90
C ALA A 132 -8.07 4.93 11.84
N ARG A 133 -7.27 5.11 12.89
CA ARG A 133 -6.19 6.11 12.91
C ARG A 133 -4.99 5.66 12.10
N LEU A 134 -4.71 4.35 12.08
CA LEU A 134 -3.62 3.80 11.28
C LEU A 134 -3.85 4.02 9.78
N SER A 135 -5.08 3.91 9.30
CA SER A 135 -5.42 4.16 7.89
C SER A 135 -5.10 5.59 7.44
N LEU A 136 -5.13 6.58 8.34
CA LEU A 136 -4.72 7.96 8.00
C LEU A 136 -3.23 8.03 7.61
N VAL A 137 -2.37 7.23 8.24
CA VAL A 137 -0.94 7.17 7.90
C VAL A 137 -0.78 6.68 6.46
N THR A 138 -1.51 5.61 6.08
CA THR A 138 -1.50 5.10 4.70
C THR A 138 -2.00 6.13 3.69
N TYR A 139 -2.96 6.98 4.07
CA TYR A 139 -3.48 8.03 3.19
C TYR A 139 -2.52 9.21 3.03
N LEU A 140 -1.68 9.47 4.03
CA LEU A 140 -0.65 10.50 3.97
C LEU A 140 0.64 10.02 3.30
N MET A 141 0.87 8.71 3.19
CA MET A 141 2.09 8.15 2.58
C MET A 141 2.43 8.74 1.21
N PRO A 142 1.50 8.90 0.24
CA PRO A 142 1.82 9.48 -1.06
C PRO A 142 2.38 10.91 -0.95
N GLY A 143 1.85 11.72 -0.04
CA GLY A 143 2.33 13.08 0.19
C GLY A 143 3.74 13.11 0.80
N PHE A 144 4.00 12.24 1.78
CA PHE A 144 5.35 12.10 2.35
C PHE A 144 6.35 11.56 1.33
N ALA A 145 5.95 10.60 0.50
CA ALA A 145 6.80 10.06 -0.56
C ALA A 145 7.25 11.16 -1.53
N LEU A 146 6.32 12.00 -2.00
CA LEU A 146 6.66 13.16 -2.85
C LEU A 146 7.55 14.17 -2.12
N GLY A 147 7.25 14.47 -0.86
CA GLY A 147 8.06 15.40 -0.05
C GLY A 147 9.49 14.92 0.16
N TYR A 148 9.68 13.64 0.48
CA TYR A 148 11.02 13.06 0.64
C TYR A 148 11.74 12.90 -0.70
N GLY A 149 11.04 12.56 -1.79
CA GLY A 149 11.62 12.52 -3.13
C GLY A 149 12.22 13.87 -3.52
N ALA A 150 11.46 14.95 -3.33
CA ALA A 150 11.95 16.30 -3.63
C ALA A 150 13.07 16.79 -2.68
N LEU A 151 12.97 16.50 -1.38
CA LEU A 151 13.92 17.03 -0.39
C LEU A 151 15.23 16.22 -0.27
N ILE A 152 15.16 14.90 -0.46
CA ILE A 152 16.29 13.99 -0.21
C ILE A 152 16.88 13.49 -1.53
N LEU A 153 16.05 13.20 -2.54
CA LEU A 153 16.48 12.68 -3.84
C LEU A 153 16.65 13.78 -4.90
N ASP A 154 16.37 15.05 -4.56
CA ASP A 154 16.42 16.20 -5.46
C ASP A 154 15.54 16.01 -6.72
N GLU A 155 14.42 15.29 -6.58
CA GLU A 155 13.48 15.06 -7.68
C GLU A 155 12.75 16.37 -8.06
N GLU A 156 12.73 16.69 -9.35
CA GLU A 156 12.06 17.87 -9.86
C GLU A 156 10.53 17.74 -9.69
N ILE A 157 9.93 18.61 -8.87
CA ILE A 157 8.48 18.64 -8.69
C ILE A 157 7.84 19.31 -9.91
N THR A 158 7.44 18.48 -10.86
CA THR A 158 6.68 18.93 -12.02
C THR A 158 5.19 19.15 -11.69
N ALA A 159 4.50 19.90 -12.55
CA ALA A 159 3.06 20.09 -12.43
C ALA A 159 2.28 18.76 -12.52
N SER A 160 2.75 17.80 -13.33
CA SER A 160 2.16 16.46 -13.42
C SER A 160 2.32 15.69 -12.11
N THR A 161 3.49 15.75 -11.47
CA THR A 161 3.72 15.12 -10.16
C THR A 161 2.76 15.67 -9.10
N LEU A 162 2.55 16.99 -9.09
CA LEU A 162 1.66 17.64 -8.12
C LEU A 162 0.18 17.29 -8.38
N ILE A 163 -0.27 17.37 -9.64
CA ILE A 163 -1.65 17.05 -10.03
C ILE A 163 -1.94 15.56 -9.79
N GLY A 164 -1.03 14.68 -10.21
CA GLY A 164 -1.16 13.25 -10.01
C GLY A 164 -1.15 12.86 -8.53
N GLY A 165 -0.26 13.47 -7.73
CA GLY A 165 -0.25 13.31 -6.27
C GLY A 165 -1.55 13.75 -5.62
N ALA A 166 -2.09 14.90 -6.00
CA ALA A 166 -3.38 15.39 -5.50
C ALA A 166 -4.54 14.43 -5.87
N LEU A 167 -4.57 13.93 -7.10
CA LEU A 167 -5.57 12.95 -7.55
C LEU A 167 -5.49 11.64 -6.75
N ILE A 168 -4.27 11.14 -6.47
CA ILE A 168 -4.08 9.96 -5.62
C ILE A 168 -4.66 10.20 -4.23
N LEU A 169 -4.32 11.31 -3.58
CA LEU A 169 -4.81 11.64 -2.24
C LEU A 169 -6.35 11.76 -2.20
N VAL A 170 -6.94 12.45 -3.18
CA VAL A 170 -8.40 12.59 -3.29
C VAL A 170 -9.06 11.23 -3.54
N GLY A 171 -8.54 10.44 -4.46
CA GLY A 171 -9.06 9.11 -4.77
C GLY A 171 -9.06 8.18 -3.55
N VAL A 172 -7.96 8.18 -2.80
CA VAL A 172 -7.80 7.42 -1.56
C VAL A 172 -8.77 7.90 -0.47
N ALA A 173 -8.95 9.21 -0.29
CA ALA A 173 -9.91 9.78 0.66
C ALA A 173 -11.38 9.40 0.33
N LEU A 174 -11.73 9.36 -0.96
CA LEU A 174 -13.05 8.94 -1.43
C LEU A 174 -13.26 7.42 -1.27
N ALA A 175 -12.25 6.62 -1.62
CA ALA A 175 -12.29 5.16 -1.54
C ALA A 175 -12.36 4.64 -0.10
N SER A 176 -11.70 5.34 0.82
CA SER A 176 -11.70 5.01 2.25
C SER A 176 -12.99 5.37 2.97
N GLY A 177 -13.79 6.27 2.40
CA GLY A 177 -15.03 6.73 3.00
C GLY A 177 -14.84 7.51 4.30
N THR A 178 -13.64 8.06 4.54
CA THR A 178 -13.39 9.04 5.62
C THR A 178 -14.10 10.36 5.38
N ALA A 179 -14.46 10.65 4.13
CA ALA A 179 -15.52 11.59 3.76
C ALA A 179 -16.91 11.06 4.16
N ARG A 180 -17.07 10.67 5.43
CA ARG A 180 -18.41 10.57 6.03
C ARG A 180 -18.88 11.99 6.21
N TRP A 181 -19.67 12.48 5.25
CA TRP A 181 -20.53 13.63 5.49
C TRP A 181 -21.21 13.41 6.84
N PRO A 182 -21.20 14.39 7.78
CA PRO A 182 -21.82 14.23 9.08
C PRO A 182 -23.26 13.75 8.87
N ARG A 183 -23.50 12.46 9.14
CA ARG A 183 -24.84 11.90 9.12
C ARG A 183 -25.58 12.64 10.22
N ARG A 184 -26.56 13.46 9.84
CA ARG A 184 -27.50 14.05 10.78
C ARG A 184 -28.02 12.91 11.66
N THR A 185 -27.64 12.93 12.93
CA THR A 185 -28.25 12.11 13.97
C THR A 185 -29.74 12.41 13.92
N THR A 186 -30.54 11.52 13.33
CA THR A 186 -31.98 11.52 13.56
C THR A 186 -32.15 11.18 15.03
N ALA A 187 -32.47 12.20 15.82
CA ALA A 187 -32.76 12.06 17.23
C ALA A 187 -33.83 10.98 17.43
N PRO A 188 -33.72 10.12 18.46
CA PRO A 188 -34.75 9.14 18.74
C PRO A 188 -36.04 9.87 19.09
N VAL A 189 -37.08 9.64 18.30
CA VAL A 189 -38.45 9.94 18.70
C VAL A 189 -38.74 9.03 19.91
N ARG A 190 -38.75 9.62 21.09
CA ARG A 190 -39.28 9.01 22.31
C ARG A 190 -40.80 9.20 22.35
N PRO A 191 -41.51 8.28 23.02
CA PRO A 191 -42.79 7.70 22.59
C PRO A 191 -43.98 8.65 22.61
#